data_AF-A0A086KHZ8-F1
#
_entry.id   AF-A0A086KHZ8-F1
#
_cell.length_a   1.000
_cell.length_b   1.000
_cell.length_c   1.000
_cell.angle_alpha   90.00
_cell.angle_beta   90.00
_cell.angle_gamma   90.00
#
_symmetry.space_group_name_H-M   'P 1'
#
loop_
_entity.id
_entity.type
_entity.pdbx_description
1 polymer ?
#
loop_
_entity_poly.entity_id
_entity_poly.type
_entity_poly.pdbx_seq_one_letter_code
_entity_poly.pdbx_strand_id
1 'polypeptide(L)'
;DPDDVVFVMDSHIGQACFDQAQAFSESVDVGSVIVTKLDGHAKGGGALSAVAATGAPIIFLGSGEHFDDFEAFEANSFVSRLLGLGDVGGLFSTLKEMVSVEKQQELMDRLSKGRFTLEDMGEQFRNVLKMGPISKVISMVPGIGSNLISKNQEQAGVMRIKRFLCIMDSMTDE
;
A
#
# COMPACT_ATOMS: atom_id res chain seq x y z
N ASP A 1 16.08 -6.09 29.43
CA ASP A 1 16.42 -5.14 28.36
C ASP A 1 15.72 -5.52 27.07
N PRO A 2 14.80 -4.68 26.58
CA PRO A 2 14.37 -4.73 25.20
C PRO A 2 15.48 -4.22 24.27
N ASP A 3 15.64 -4.84 23.10
CA ASP A 3 16.61 -4.39 22.08
C ASP A 3 16.15 -3.11 21.36
N ASP A 4 14.84 -2.93 21.22
CA ASP A 4 14.23 -1.73 20.66
C ASP A 4 12.89 -1.44 21.36
N VAL A 5 12.60 -0.16 21.59
CA VAL A 5 11.33 0.31 22.14
C VAL A 5 10.66 1.16 21.09
N VAL A 6 9.50 0.69 20.65
CA VAL A 6 8.76 1.30 19.56
C VAL A 6 7.63 2.16 20.09
N PHE A 7 7.68 3.45 19.79
CA PHE A 7 6.59 4.39 20.07
C PHE A 7 5.56 4.35 18.94
N VAL A 8 4.37 3.83 19.21
CA VAL A 8 3.28 3.73 18.23
C VAL A 8 2.34 4.92 18.41
N MET A 9 2.17 5.70 17.35
CA MET A 9 1.33 6.90 17.36
C MET A 9 0.26 6.90 16.27
N ASP A 10 -0.82 7.64 16.51
CA ASP A 10 -1.89 7.88 15.54
C ASP A 10 -1.63 9.19 14.77
N SER A 11 -1.76 9.15 13.44
CA SER A 11 -1.60 10.29 12.55
C SER A 11 -2.52 11.49 12.90
N HIS A 12 -3.65 11.25 13.59
CA HIS A 12 -4.65 12.26 13.93
C HIS A 12 -4.31 13.12 15.16
N ILE A 13 -3.34 12.71 15.99
CA ILE A 13 -3.03 13.38 17.27
C ILE A 13 -2.60 14.84 17.05
N GLY A 14 -2.02 15.17 15.89
CA GLY A 14 -1.65 16.54 15.53
C GLY A 14 -0.56 17.10 16.45
N GLN A 15 -0.74 18.33 16.94
CA GLN A 15 0.28 19.03 17.74
C GLN A 15 0.49 18.43 19.13
N ALA A 16 -0.52 17.80 19.72
CA ALA A 16 -0.40 17.14 21.02
C ALA A 16 0.55 15.92 20.99
N CYS A 17 0.98 15.50 19.80
CA CYS A 17 1.89 14.39 19.62
C CYS A 17 3.30 14.73 20.16
N PHE A 18 3.71 16.00 20.09
CA PHE A 18 5.01 16.43 20.61
C PHE A 18 5.12 16.15 22.11
N ASP A 19 4.15 16.64 22.89
CA ASP A 19 4.16 16.49 24.35
C ASP A 19 4.07 15.02 24.78
N GLN A 20 3.27 14.21 24.07
CA GLN A 20 3.18 12.76 24.35
C GLN A 20 4.47 12.02 24.04
N ALA A 21 5.06 12.29 22.87
CA ALA A 21 6.31 11.66 22.44
C ALA A 21 7.46 12.07 23.37
N GLN A 22 7.51 13.34 23.79
CA GLN A 22 8.48 13.83 24.75
C GLN A 22 8.32 13.14 26.12
N ALA A 23 7.12 13.12 26.69
CA ALA A 23 6.89 12.49 28.00
C ALA A 23 7.20 10.99 28.00
N PHE A 24 6.94 10.30 26.87
CA PHE A 24 7.27 8.90 26.71
C PHE A 24 8.80 8.69 26.61
N SER A 25 9.48 9.52 25.82
CA SER A 25 10.94 9.50 25.68
C SER A 25 11.69 9.85 26.97
N GLU A 26 11.11 10.66 27.84
CA GLU A 26 11.67 10.97 29.17
C GLU A 26 11.53 9.79 30.15
N SER A 27 10.56 8.91 29.92
CA SER A 27 10.27 7.76 30.78
C SER A 27 11.00 6.50 30.32
N VAL A 28 11.14 6.30 29.01
CA VAL A 28 11.73 5.13 28.37
C VAL A 28 12.53 5.57 27.15
N ASP A 29 13.69 4.96 26.93
CA ASP A 29 14.52 5.23 25.75
C ASP A 29 13.82 4.66 24.50
N VAL A 30 13.33 5.55 23.63
CA VAL A 30 12.59 5.19 22.41
C VAL A 30 13.59 5.04 21.27
N GLY A 31 13.70 3.84 20.71
CA GLY A 31 14.58 3.59 19.56
C GLY A 31 13.91 3.84 18.21
N SER A 32 12.59 3.62 18.10
CA SER A 32 11.87 3.70 16.84
C SER A 32 10.44 4.24 16.97
N VAL A 33 9.89 4.80 15.88
CA VAL A 33 8.50 5.29 15.82
C VAL A 33 7.71 4.56 14.72
N ILE A 34 6.47 4.19 15.02
CA ILE A 34 5.49 3.71 14.04
C ILE A 34 4.32 4.69 13.98
N VAL A 35 3.91 5.06 12.77
CA VAL A 35 2.78 5.97 12.54
C VAL A 35 1.62 5.19 11.93
N THR A 36 0.47 5.19 12.60
CA THR A 36 -0.73 4.45 12.18
C THR A 36 -1.82 5.38 11.62
N LYS A 37 -2.83 4.79 10.96
CA LYS A 37 -4.01 5.47 10.40
C LYS A 37 -3.69 6.55 9.36
N LEU A 38 -2.74 6.29 8.48
CA LEU A 38 -2.37 7.20 7.39
C LEU A 38 -3.32 7.15 6.18
N ASP A 39 -4.31 6.27 6.19
CA ASP A 39 -5.41 6.20 5.23
C ASP A 39 -6.42 7.35 5.36
N GLY A 40 -6.39 8.08 6.47
CA GLY A 40 -7.25 9.24 6.72
C GLY A 40 -6.78 10.53 6.04
N HIS A 41 -7.51 11.62 6.29
CA HIS A 41 -7.14 12.98 5.85
C HIS A 41 -6.00 13.62 6.67
N ALA A 42 -5.37 12.84 7.55
CA ALA A 42 -4.31 13.32 8.41
C ALA A 42 -3.03 13.59 7.58
N LYS A 43 -2.62 14.85 7.50
CA LYS A 43 -1.45 15.32 6.74
C LYS A 43 -0.09 14.91 7.33
N GLY A 44 -0.04 13.87 8.17
CA GLY A 44 1.20 13.33 8.73
C GLY A 44 2.00 14.27 9.66
N GLY A 45 1.48 15.46 10.01
CA GLY A 45 2.21 16.46 10.82
C GLY A 45 2.56 15.99 12.24
N GLY A 46 1.78 15.06 12.80
CA GLY A 46 2.10 14.44 14.09
C GLY A 46 3.39 13.61 14.03
N ALA A 47 3.65 12.93 12.91
CA ALA A 47 4.84 12.10 12.74
C ALA A 47 6.13 12.92 12.82
N LEU A 48 6.14 14.08 12.17
CA LEU A 48 7.25 15.03 12.25
C LEU A 48 7.45 15.56 13.67
N SER A 49 6.34 15.75 14.41
CA SER A 49 6.38 16.22 15.79
C SER A 49 6.95 15.16 16.74
N ALA A 50 6.60 13.89 16.54
CA ALA A 50 7.16 12.78 17.31
C ALA A 50 8.66 12.64 17.10
N VAL A 51 9.13 12.65 15.84
CA VAL A 51 10.57 12.57 15.52
C VAL A 51 11.32 13.76 16.10
N ALA A 52 10.74 14.96 16.06
CA ALA A 52 11.36 16.15 16.65
C ALA A 52 11.47 16.08 18.18
N ALA A 53 10.55 15.39 18.86
CA ALA A 53 10.53 15.24 20.31
C ALA A 53 11.44 14.09 20.79
N THR A 54 11.39 12.94 20.14
CA THR A 54 12.10 11.72 20.57
C THR A 54 13.50 11.61 19.95
N GLY A 55 13.74 12.23 18.80
CA GLY A 55 14.96 12.01 17.99
C GLY A 55 15.02 10.62 17.31
N ALA A 56 14.01 9.77 17.52
CA ALA A 56 13.97 8.41 16.99
C ALA A 56 13.44 8.39 15.54
N PRO A 57 14.01 7.52 14.67
CA PRO A 57 13.54 7.38 13.29
C PRO A 57 12.16 6.71 13.20
N ILE A 58 11.42 7.05 12.14
CA ILE A 58 10.18 6.33 11.78
C ILE A 58 10.58 5.09 10.97
N ILE A 59 10.11 3.93 11.38
CA ILE A 59 10.43 2.64 10.74
C ILE A 59 9.30 2.11 9.85
N PHE A 60 8.04 2.29 10.27
CA PHE A 60 6.87 1.78 9.54
C PHE A 60 5.68 2.74 9.57
N LEU A 61 4.83 2.60 8.56
CA LEU A 61 3.59 3.32 8.36
C LEU A 61 2.42 2.31 8.26
N GLY A 62 1.35 2.56 9.02
CA GLY A 62 0.08 1.85 8.90
C GLY A 62 -0.90 2.65 8.05
N SER A 63 -1.15 2.19 6.82
CA SER A 63 -2.01 2.83 5.83
C SER A 63 -3.40 2.19 5.73
N GLY A 64 -3.85 1.44 6.74
CA GLY A 64 -5.12 0.73 6.71
C GLY A 64 -5.27 -0.27 7.85
N GLU A 65 -6.32 -1.10 7.78
CA GLU A 65 -6.71 -2.05 8.83
C GLU A 65 -6.23 -3.49 8.55
N HIS A 66 -5.76 -3.79 7.34
CA HIS A 66 -5.36 -5.15 6.96
C HIS A 66 -3.88 -5.37 7.29
N PHE A 67 -3.47 -6.64 7.44
CA PHE A 67 -2.07 -6.99 7.70
C PHE A 67 -1.12 -6.50 6.59
N ASP A 68 -1.62 -6.41 5.35
CA ASP A 68 -0.87 -5.95 4.19
C ASP A 68 -0.79 -4.42 4.08
N ASP A 69 -1.47 -3.68 4.97
CA ASP A 69 -1.46 -2.22 5.01
C ASP A 69 -0.33 -1.65 5.89
N PHE A 70 0.67 -2.46 6.22
CA PHE A 70 1.84 -2.08 7.01
C PHE A 70 3.07 -1.98 6.11
N GLU A 71 3.52 -0.76 5.82
CA GLU A 71 4.58 -0.46 4.86
C GLU A 71 5.81 0.14 5.54
N ALA A 72 7.01 -0.16 5.00
CA ALA A 72 8.25 0.44 5.49
C ALA A 72 8.27 1.95 5.21
N PHE A 73 8.84 2.73 6.13
CA PHE A 73 8.91 4.19 5.96
C PHE A 73 9.99 4.59 4.94
N GLU A 74 9.56 5.28 3.87
CA GLU A 74 10.46 5.98 2.96
C GLU A 74 10.18 7.50 2.98
N ALA A 75 11.18 8.28 3.40
CA ALA A 75 11.05 9.72 3.56
C ALA A 75 10.64 10.46 2.28
N ASN A 76 11.21 10.07 1.13
CA ASN A 76 10.90 10.70 -0.16
C ASN A 76 9.43 10.49 -0.57
N SER A 77 8.92 9.27 -0.40
CA SER A 77 7.52 8.93 -0.66
C SER A 77 6.58 9.63 0.32
N PHE A 78 6.92 9.67 1.60
CA PHE A 78 6.13 10.37 2.62
C PHE A 78 6.01 11.87 2.32
N VAL A 79 7.12 12.54 1.99
CA VAL A 79 7.12 13.96 1.63
C VAL A 79 6.32 14.21 0.34
N SER A 80 6.45 13.34 -0.66
CA SER A 80 5.70 13.47 -1.92
C SER A 80 4.18 13.34 -1.71
N ARG A 81 3.75 12.40 -0.86
CA ARG A 81 2.34 12.27 -0.44
C ARG A 81 1.87 13.51 0.34
N LEU A 82 2.70 14.04 1.24
CA LEU A 82 2.39 15.24 2.04
C LEU A 82 2.27 16.51 1.18
N LEU A 83 3.07 16.62 0.11
CA LEU A 83 3.01 17.69 -0.89
C LEU A 83 1.90 17.50 -1.94
N GLY A 84 1.17 16.38 -1.92
CA GLY A 84 0.13 16.07 -2.89
C GLY A 84 0.65 15.70 -4.29
N LEU A 85 1.94 15.37 -4.41
CA LEU A 85 2.60 14.97 -5.65
C LEU A 85 2.38 13.48 -5.99
N GLY A 86 1.77 12.71 -5.08
CA GLY A 86 1.61 11.26 -5.21
C GLY A 86 2.89 10.49 -4.87
N ASP A 87 2.83 9.16 -4.92
CA ASP A 87 3.97 8.28 -4.59
C ASP A 87 4.48 7.57 -5.85
N VAL A 88 5.28 8.29 -6.63
CA VAL A 88 5.86 7.77 -7.88
C VAL A 88 6.91 6.69 -7.59
N GLY A 89 7.59 6.77 -6.44
CA GLY A 89 8.62 5.81 -6.01
C GLY A 89 8.02 4.45 -5.66
N GLY A 90 6.99 4.44 -4.80
CA GLY A 90 6.28 3.23 -4.39
C GLY A 90 5.56 2.52 -5.55
N LEU A 91 5.04 3.29 -6.51
CA LEU A 91 4.49 2.73 -7.74
C LEU A 91 5.57 2.01 -8.57
N PHE A 92 6.76 2.60 -8.67
CA PHE A 92 7.86 2.03 -9.46
C PHE A 92 8.44 0.76 -8.82
N SER A 93 8.55 0.70 -7.49
CA SER A 93 8.99 -0.51 -6.78
C SER A 93 7.96 -1.63 -6.91
N THR A 94 6.68 -1.34 -6.71
CA THR A 94 5.58 -2.31 -6.90
C THR A 94 5.54 -2.83 -8.34
N LEU A 95 5.72 -1.94 -9.35
CA LEU A 95 5.81 -2.35 -10.74
C LEU A 95 7.03 -3.24 -11.01
N LYS A 96 8.19 -2.95 -10.42
CA LYS A 96 9.39 -3.80 -10.57
C LYS A 96 9.20 -5.19 -9.97
N GLU A 97 8.56 -5.30 -8.81
CA GLU A 97 8.30 -6.59 -8.15
C GLU A 97 7.27 -7.42 -8.90
N MET A 98 6.26 -6.78 -9.50
CA MET A 98 5.20 -7.46 -10.24
C MET A 98 5.57 -7.80 -11.68
N VAL A 99 6.43 -7.00 -12.33
CA VAL A 99 6.93 -7.27 -13.67
C VAL A 99 8.17 -8.17 -13.57
N SER A 100 7.95 -9.43 -13.20
CA SER A 100 8.94 -10.47 -13.49
C SER A 100 9.03 -10.61 -15.01
N VAL A 101 10.13 -10.12 -15.60
CA VAL A 101 10.40 -10.10 -17.05
C VAL A 101 10.14 -11.45 -17.74
N GLU A 102 10.31 -12.54 -16.99
CA GLU A 102 10.13 -13.92 -17.44
C GLU A 102 8.68 -14.26 -17.84
N LYS A 103 7.67 -13.81 -17.07
CA LYS A 103 6.26 -14.12 -17.36
C LYS A 103 5.71 -13.34 -18.55
N GLN A 104 6.28 -12.17 -18.82
CA GLN A 104 5.82 -11.29 -19.89
C GLN A 104 6.19 -11.84 -21.26
N GLN A 105 7.37 -12.47 -21.38
CA GLN A 105 7.84 -13.10 -22.62
C GLN A 105 6.91 -14.24 -23.07
N GLU A 106 6.48 -15.09 -22.14
CA GLU A 106 5.63 -16.24 -22.44
C GLU A 106 4.20 -15.83 -22.83
N LEU A 107 3.64 -14.83 -22.14
CA LEU A 107 2.35 -14.22 -22.49
C LEU A 107 2.37 -13.57 -23.89
N MET A 108 3.44 -12.84 -24.21
CA MET A 108 3.62 -12.21 -25.54
C MET A 108 3.74 -13.25 -26.65
N ASP A 109 4.45 -14.35 -26.40
CA ASP A 109 4.57 -15.46 -27.34
C ASP A 109 3.23 -16.18 -27.58
N ARG A 110 2.43 -16.40 -26.53
CA ARG A 110 1.10 -17.03 -26.65
C ARG A 110 0.09 -16.14 -27.38
N LEU A 111 0.10 -14.84 -27.07
CA LEU A 111 -0.70 -13.82 -27.78
C LEU A 111 -0.32 -13.72 -29.26
N SER A 112 0.99 -13.69 -29.57
CA SER A 112 1.49 -13.65 -30.95
C SER A 112 1.08 -14.89 -31.75
N LYS A 113 0.97 -16.04 -31.09
CA LYS A 113 0.52 -17.31 -31.68
C LYS A 113 -1.01 -17.45 -31.74
N GLY A 114 -1.77 -16.44 -31.30
CA GLY A 114 -3.24 -16.43 -31.34
C GLY A 114 -3.92 -17.48 -30.45
N ARG A 115 -3.19 -18.08 -29.50
CA ARG A 115 -3.73 -19.05 -28.54
C ARG A 115 -4.02 -18.33 -27.24
N PHE A 116 -5.25 -17.87 -27.10
CA PHE A 116 -5.75 -17.29 -25.86
C PHE A 116 -6.80 -18.24 -25.28
N THR A 117 -6.49 -18.86 -24.15
CA THR A 117 -7.36 -19.84 -23.49
C THR A 117 -8.09 -19.24 -22.30
N LEU A 118 -9.10 -19.94 -21.79
CA LEU A 118 -9.76 -19.55 -20.53
C LEU A 118 -8.81 -19.66 -19.33
N GLU A 119 -7.83 -20.56 -19.39
CA GLU A 119 -6.77 -20.67 -18.39
C GLU A 119 -5.89 -19.40 -18.35
N ASP A 120 -5.50 -18.89 -19.53
CA ASP A 120 -4.76 -17.63 -19.64
C ASP A 120 -5.61 -16.46 -19.09
N MET A 121 -6.93 -16.45 -19.34
CA MET A 121 -7.84 -15.45 -18.78
C MET A 121 -7.94 -15.55 -17.24
N GLY A 122 -7.93 -16.76 -16.70
CA GLY A 122 -7.87 -17.02 -15.25
C GLY A 122 -6.57 -16.54 -14.62
N GLU A 123 -5.44 -16.73 -15.28
CA GLU A 123 -4.16 -16.19 -14.83
C GLU A 123 -4.18 -14.65 -14.79
N GLN A 124 -4.76 -14.00 -15.80
CA GLN A 124 -4.91 -12.54 -15.80
C GLN A 124 -5.78 -12.06 -14.63
N PHE A 125 -6.90 -12.71 -14.34
CA PHE A 125 -7.72 -12.36 -13.17
C PHE A 125 -7.00 -12.58 -11.84
N ARG A 126 -6.19 -13.64 -11.71
CA ARG A 126 -5.35 -13.85 -10.52
C ARG A 126 -4.28 -12.77 -10.38
N ASN A 127 -3.67 -12.33 -11.48
CA ASN A 127 -2.69 -11.24 -11.47
C ASN A 127 -3.34 -9.91 -11.07
N VAL A 128 -4.53 -9.60 -11.57
CA VAL A 128 -5.29 -8.41 -11.16
C VAL A 128 -5.64 -8.45 -9.67
N LEU A 129 -6.02 -9.61 -9.12
CA LEU A 129 -6.29 -9.75 -7.68
C LEU A 129 -5.03 -9.61 -6.82
N LYS A 130 -3.85 -9.98 -7.35
CA LYS A 130 -2.55 -9.81 -6.68
C LYS A 130 -2.04 -8.37 -6.66
N MET A 131 -2.53 -7.52 -7.57
CA MET A 131 -2.17 -6.10 -7.61
C MET A 131 -2.73 -5.30 -6.43
N GLY A 132 -3.56 -5.91 -5.57
CA GLY A 132 -4.17 -5.26 -4.42
C GLY A 132 -5.34 -4.35 -4.81
N PRO A 133 -5.77 -3.44 -3.93
CA PRO A 133 -6.85 -2.50 -4.23
C PRO A 133 -6.45 -1.60 -5.42
N ILE A 134 -7.18 -1.69 -6.53
CA ILE A 134 -7.00 -0.84 -7.71
C ILE A 134 -7.14 0.63 -7.32
N SER A 135 -7.96 0.94 -6.31
CA SER A 135 -8.06 2.29 -5.75
C SER A 135 -6.73 2.81 -5.19
N LYS A 136 -5.92 1.94 -4.55
CA LYS A 136 -4.61 2.31 -4.01
C LYS A 136 -3.65 2.67 -5.15
N VAL A 137 -3.62 1.87 -6.22
CA VAL A 137 -2.81 2.16 -7.42
C VAL A 137 -3.25 3.45 -8.11
N ILE A 138 -4.56 3.66 -8.29
CA ILE A 138 -5.09 4.88 -8.92
C ILE A 138 -4.82 6.11 -8.04
N SER A 139 -4.91 5.99 -6.72
CA SER A 139 -4.58 7.08 -5.79
C SER A 139 -3.10 7.48 -5.80
N MET A 140 -2.23 6.60 -6.30
CA MET A 140 -0.80 6.88 -6.48
C MET A 140 -0.49 7.59 -7.82
N VAL A 141 -1.43 7.62 -8.78
CA VAL A 141 -1.22 8.24 -10.10
C VAL A 141 -1.68 9.71 -10.08
N PRO A 142 -0.75 10.67 -10.26
CA PRO A 142 -1.09 12.09 -10.25
C PRO A 142 -1.99 12.48 -11.44
N GLY A 143 -3.00 13.31 -11.18
CA GLY A 143 -3.89 13.86 -12.23
C GLY A 143 -5.14 13.02 -12.55
N ILE A 144 -5.24 11.79 -12.03
CA ILE A 144 -6.47 10.97 -12.11
C ILE A 144 -7.20 11.12 -10.78
N GLY A 145 -8.35 11.80 -10.79
CA GLY A 145 -9.13 12.04 -9.58
C GLY A 145 -9.62 10.73 -8.95
N SER A 146 -9.55 10.64 -7.62
CA SER A 146 -10.05 9.53 -6.78
C SER A 146 -11.55 9.21 -6.93
N ASN A 147 -12.27 9.91 -7.81
CA ASN A 147 -13.71 9.81 -8.03
C ASN A 147 -14.10 9.00 -9.28
N LEU A 148 -13.15 8.46 -10.06
CA LEU A 148 -13.48 7.63 -11.23
C LEU A 148 -13.93 6.21 -10.86
N ILE A 149 -13.56 5.70 -9.68
CA ILE A 149 -13.99 4.40 -9.16
C ILE A 149 -14.43 4.60 -7.71
N SER A 150 -15.73 4.53 -7.44
CA SER A 150 -16.21 4.55 -6.05
C SER A 150 -15.76 3.27 -5.33
N LYS A 151 -15.33 3.38 -4.05
CA LYS A 151 -14.93 2.23 -3.22
C LYS A 151 -15.97 1.08 -3.24
N ASN A 152 -17.26 1.40 -3.37
CA ASN A 152 -18.34 0.41 -3.51
C ASN A 152 -18.31 -0.35 -4.85
N GLN A 153 -17.97 0.30 -5.95
CA GLN A 153 -17.85 -0.37 -7.26
C GLN A 153 -16.60 -1.27 -7.33
N GLU A 154 -15.54 -0.90 -6.63
CA GLU A 154 -14.31 -1.70 -6.55
C GLU A 154 -14.55 -3.04 -5.86
N GLN A 155 -15.14 -3.03 -4.65
CA GLN A 155 -15.45 -4.27 -3.93
C GLN A 155 -16.40 -5.17 -4.72
N ALA A 156 -17.40 -4.59 -5.37
CA ALA A 156 -18.31 -5.31 -6.25
C ALA A 156 -17.57 -5.91 -7.47
N GLY A 157 -16.61 -5.19 -8.05
CA GLY A 157 -15.76 -5.66 -9.15
C GLY A 157 -14.88 -6.84 -8.74
N VAL A 158 -14.19 -6.73 -7.61
CA VAL A 158 -13.36 -7.80 -7.03
C VAL A 158 -14.19 -9.06 -6.77
N MET A 159 -15.40 -8.91 -6.22
CA MET A 159 -16.32 -10.03 -6.00
C MET A 159 -16.77 -10.70 -7.30
N ARG A 160 -16.96 -9.94 -8.39
CA ARG A 160 -17.26 -10.52 -9.71
C ARG A 160 -16.09 -11.31 -10.26
N ILE A 161 -14.86 -10.78 -10.16
CA ILE A 161 -13.64 -11.47 -10.60
C ILE A 161 -13.46 -12.79 -9.84
N LYS A 162 -13.63 -12.77 -8.51
CA LYS A 162 -13.60 -14.00 -7.68
C LYS A 162 -14.65 -15.02 -8.10
N ARG A 163 -15.86 -14.56 -8.47
CA ARG A 163 -16.91 -15.45 -8.97
C ARG A 163 -16.54 -16.08 -10.32
N PHE A 164 -15.97 -15.32 -11.25
CA PHE A 164 -15.49 -15.85 -12.53
C PHE A 164 -14.36 -16.85 -12.34
N LEU A 165 -13.41 -16.58 -11.43
CA LEU A 165 -12.36 -17.54 -11.08
C LEU A 165 -12.94 -18.85 -10.55
N CYS A 166 -13.90 -18.79 -9.63
CA CYS A 166 -14.57 -19.99 -9.11
C CYS A 166 -15.24 -20.81 -10.22
N ILE A 167 -15.85 -20.15 -11.22
CA ILE A 167 -16.42 -20.82 -12.39
C ILE A 167 -15.31 -21.49 -13.21
N MET A 168 -14.22 -20.78 -13.52
CA MET A 168 -13.12 -21.31 -14.33
C MET A 168 -12.35 -22.42 -13.63
N ASP A 169 -12.11 -22.32 -12.32
CA ASP A 169 -11.47 -23.36 -11.52
C ASP A 169 -12.35 -24.63 -11.43
N SER A 170 -13.65 -24.52 -11.74
CA SER A 170 -14.58 -25.66 -11.84
C SER A 170 -14.69 -26.23 -13.26
N MET A 171 -14.03 -25.62 -14.25
CA MET A 171 -13.98 -26.13 -15.62
C MET A 171 -12.83 -27.14 -15.75
N THR A 172 -12.97 -28.06 -16.71
CA THR A 172 -11.91 -28.98 -17.11
C THR A 172 -11.00 -28.33 -18.15
N ASP A 173 -9.79 -28.86 -18.31
CA ASP A 173 -8.78 -28.35 -19.26
C ASP A 173 -9.12 -28.61 -20.75
N GLU A 174 -10.24 -29.29 -21.02
CA GLU A 174 -10.77 -29.62 -22.35
C GLU A 174 -11.60 -28.49 -22.99
#